data_AF-A0A448YUN9-F1
#
_entry.id   AF-A0A448YUN9-F1
#
_cell.length_a   1.000
_cell.length_b   1.000
_cell.length_c   1.000
_cell.angle_alpha   90.00
_cell.angle_beta   90.00
_cell.angle_gamma   90.00
#
_symmetry.space_group_name_H-M   'P 1'
#
loop_
_entity.id
_entity.type
_entity.pdbx_description
1 polymer ?
#
loop_
_entity_poly.entity_id
_entity_poly.type
_entity_poly.pdbx_seq_one_letter_code
_entity_poly.pdbx_strand_id
1 'polypeptide(L)'
;MILQSRLNTLFATLAYPVTILLLSILAPSEAFTATATRAITTAPFNLLLVAPHRGSCDDRNCNGHFRTTSVLRLDASRADVDPQPRESEAEALKAEAEALKARAEQLRSEIEQGTSHQKKNGIDDEGSGTGGSTAAVSPQAAASPWAVVSGDSNEEGDRGYRLYVDIGREEGSWMDPRWAASGKRIEFALDIKLLANSLATPEASQKMVKDNTVGSSSPVFALKTAPFARLRDGFDRMECNDGAYRIDSGKNGMNTLRMYVEVEGTVRADQSYVYGDVSIPAGRLYFSLPCFGTGIDNLSIKEGVVSVRQMGWHTGWRREESRICGVFTAKSLQEAKKRDPY
;
A
#
# COMPACT_ATOMS: atom_id res chain seq x y z
N MET A 1 -34.39 16.82 -51.88
CA MET A 1 -33.50 16.22 -50.87
C MET A 1 -32.26 15.54 -51.47
N ILE A 2 -31.57 16.16 -52.46
CA ILE A 2 -30.26 15.68 -52.95
C ILE A 2 -29.19 16.79 -52.90
N LEU A 3 -29.58 18.05 -52.65
CA LEU A 3 -28.63 19.18 -52.58
C LEU A 3 -27.98 19.41 -51.19
N GLN A 4 -28.46 18.76 -50.12
CA GLN A 4 -27.93 18.99 -48.76
C GLN A 4 -26.79 18.04 -48.38
N SER A 5 -26.60 16.95 -49.13
CA SER A 5 -25.55 15.96 -48.88
C SER A 5 -24.19 16.33 -49.49
N ARG A 6 -24.11 17.33 -50.38
CA ARG A 6 -22.85 17.74 -51.03
C ARG A 6 -22.16 18.96 -50.41
N LEU A 7 -22.79 19.62 -49.43
CA LEU A 7 -22.22 20.78 -48.72
C LEU A 7 -21.39 20.38 -47.49
N ASN A 8 -21.63 19.22 -46.88
CA ASN A 8 -20.87 18.76 -45.71
C ASN A 8 -19.53 18.07 -46.07
N THR A 9 -19.30 17.72 -47.34
CA THR A 9 -18.05 17.09 -47.79
C THR A 9 -16.98 18.10 -48.22
N LEU A 10 -17.33 19.39 -48.32
CA LEU A 10 -16.41 20.48 -48.70
C LEU A 10 -15.83 21.25 -47.50
N PHE A 11 -16.35 21.04 -46.29
CA PHE A 11 -15.83 21.67 -45.06
C PHE A 11 -14.81 20.83 -44.29
N ALA A 12 -14.60 19.56 -44.67
CA ALA A 12 -13.68 18.65 -43.99
C ALA A 12 -12.24 18.64 -44.56
N THR A 13 -11.94 19.44 -45.58
CA THR A 13 -10.65 19.45 -46.30
C THR A 13 -9.90 20.78 -46.27
N LEU A 14 -10.26 21.70 -45.38
CA LEU A 14 -9.60 23.02 -45.24
C LEU A 14 -9.21 23.41 -43.80
N ALA A 15 -9.17 22.48 -42.84
CA ALA A 15 -8.88 22.79 -41.43
C ALA A 15 -7.53 22.26 -40.90
N TYR A 16 -6.63 21.77 -41.75
CA TYR A 16 -5.24 21.44 -41.40
C TYR A 16 -4.40 21.61 -42.67
N PRO A 17 -3.62 22.72 -42.82
CA PRO A 17 -2.41 22.95 -42.04
C PRO A 17 -2.09 24.45 -41.82
N VAL A 18 -2.43 25.04 -40.66
CA VAL A 18 -2.01 26.42 -40.34
C VAL A 18 -1.35 26.56 -38.96
N THR A 19 -1.32 25.49 -38.15
CA THR A 19 -0.76 25.52 -36.78
C THR A 19 0.70 25.04 -36.66
N ILE A 20 1.43 24.88 -37.76
CA ILE A 20 2.87 24.53 -37.73
C ILE A 20 3.78 25.72 -38.12
N LEU A 21 3.20 26.90 -38.43
CA LEU A 21 3.99 28.08 -38.84
C LEU A 21 4.06 29.21 -37.80
N LEU A 22 3.73 28.92 -36.52
CA LEU A 22 3.73 29.92 -35.44
C LEU A 22 4.60 29.54 -34.22
N LEU A 23 5.58 28.64 -34.44
CA LEU A 23 6.55 28.20 -33.41
C LEU A 23 8.01 28.48 -33.81
N SER A 24 8.24 29.43 -34.71
CA SER A 24 9.59 29.81 -35.20
C SER A 24 9.99 31.25 -34.91
N ILE A 25 9.26 31.97 -34.05
CA ILE A 25 9.62 33.34 -33.66
C ILE A 25 9.57 33.45 -32.14
N LEU A 26 10.55 32.86 -31.45
CA LEU A 26 11.06 33.33 -30.15
C LEU A 26 12.16 32.37 -29.65
N ALA A 27 13.38 32.59 -30.13
CA ALA A 27 14.59 32.20 -29.42
C ALA A 27 15.74 33.11 -29.87
N PRO A 28 16.35 33.91 -28.98
CA PRO A 28 17.71 34.37 -29.19
C PRO A 28 18.72 33.46 -28.46
N SER A 29 19.79 33.13 -29.19
CA SER A 29 21.19 32.89 -28.80
C SER A 29 21.47 32.39 -27.36
N GLU A 30 22.22 31.31 -27.14
CA GLU A 30 23.66 31.23 -27.43
C GLU A 30 24.20 29.77 -27.48
N ALA A 31 25.19 29.59 -28.36
CA ALA A 31 26.41 28.77 -28.27
C ALA A 31 26.38 27.22 -28.20
N PHE A 32 26.98 26.62 -29.25
CA PHE A 32 28.05 25.58 -29.27
C PHE A 32 27.85 24.29 -28.44
N THR A 33 27.95 23.06 -28.95
CA THR A 33 28.92 22.47 -29.91
C THR A 33 28.33 21.19 -30.54
N ALA A 34 28.73 20.94 -31.78
CA ALA A 34 28.45 19.76 -32.57
C ALA A 34 29.10 18.47 -32.03
N THR A 35 28.52 17.32 -32.40
CA THR A 35 29.15 16.20 -33.14
C THR A 35 28.61 14.85 -32.67
N ALA A 36 27.88 14.14 -33.55
CA ALA A 36 28.13 12.73 -33.89
C ALA A 36 26.93 12.15 -34.64
N THR A 37 27.00 12.27 -35.95
CA THR A 37 26.25 11.50 -36.95
C THR A 37 26.59 10.02 -36.81
N ARG A 38 25.60 9.13 -36.75
CA ARG A 38 25.66 7.86 -37.51
C ARG A 38 24.28 7.23 -37.71
N ALA A 39 24.01 6.98 -38.98
CA ALA A 39 22.83 6.34 -39.53
C ALA A 39 22.80 4.84 -39.23
N ILE A 40 21.61 4.30 -39.01
CA ILE A 40 21.30 2.89 -39.35
C ILE A 40 19.98 2.86 -40.11
N THR A 41 20.11 2.26 -41.28
CA THR A 41 19.17 1.97 -42.36
C THR A 41 18.03 1.03 -41.96
N THR A 42 16.84 1.43 -42.40
CA THR A 42 15.75 0.65 -42.99
C THR A 42 15.91 -0.88 -43.10
N ALA A 43 14.95 -1.62 -42.52
CA ALA A 43 14.48 -2.91 -43.02
C ALA A 43 12.96 -3.06 -42.75
N PRO A 44 12.15 -3.50 -43.73
CA PRO A 44 10.72 -3.72 -43.54
C PRO A 44 10.43 -5.10 -42.93
N PHE A 45 9.66 -5.13 -41.83
CA PHE A 45 9.14 -6.35 -41.25
C PHE A 45 7.87 -6.81 -41.97
N ASN A 46 7.92 -7.99 -42.58
CA ASN A 46 6.74 -8.70 -43.08
C ASN A 46 5.90 -9.20 -41.89
N LEU A 47 4.66 -8.72 -41.81
CA LEU A 47 3.67 -9.15 -40.83
C LEU A 47 2.91 -10.37 -41.40
N LEU A 48 3.25 -11.57 -40.94
CA LEU A 48 2.48 -12.79 -41.25
C LEU A 48 1.32 -12.91 -40.26
N LEU A 49 0.10 -12.64 -40.73
CA LEU A 49 -1.14 -12.89 -40.00
C LEU A 49 -1.35 -14.41 -39.86
N VAL A 50 -1.34 -14.93 -38.64
CA VAL A 50 -1.85 -16.27 -38.32
C VAL A 50 -3.15 -16.08 -37.54
N ALA A 51 -4.27 -16.47 -38.15
CA ALA A 51 -5.58 -16.48 -37.51
C ALA A 51 -5.69 -17.64 -36.51
N PRO A 52 -6.30 -17.46 -35.33
CA PRO A 52 -6.59 -18.56 -34.43
C PRO A 52 -7.86 -19.31 -34.84
N HIS A 53 -7.71 -20.63 -35.01
CA HIS A 53 -8.79 -21.59 -35.17
C HIS A 53 -9.62 -21.67 -33.89
N ARG A 54 -10.95 -21.51 -34.00
CA ARG A 54 -11.91 -21.88 -32.95
C ARG A 54 -11.96 -23.40 -32.85
N GLY A 55 -11.57 -23.94 -31.70
CA GLY A 55 -11.79 -25.33 -31.31
C GLY A 55 -12.73 -25.38 -30.11
N SER A 56 -13.94 -25.87 -30.36
CA SER A 56 -14.93 -26.28 -29.36
C SER A 56 -14.45 -27.56 -28.69
N CYS A 57 -14.30 -27.58 -27.37
CA CYS A 57 -14.07 -28.81 -26.60
C CYS A 57 -15.33 -29.09 -25.78
N ASP A 58 -16.11 -30.05 -26.26
CA ASP A 58 -17.16 -30.72 -25.51
C ASP A 58 -16.56 -31.65 -24.45
N ASP A 59 -17.23 -31.67 -23.31
CA ASP A 59 -17.11 -32.68 -22.26
C ASP A 59 -17.32 -34.10 -22.81
N ARG A 60 -16.40 -35.01 -22.46
CA ARG A 60 -16.72 -36.40 -22.10
C ARG A 60 -15.48 -37.18 -21.62
N ASN A 61 -15.54 -37.56 -20.35
CA ASN A 61 -15.38 -38.93 -19.87
C ASN A 61 -14.16 -39.74 -20.36
N CYS A 62 -13.07 -39.71 -19.59
CA CYS A 62 -11.99 -40.70 -19.67
C CYS A 62 -11.61 -41.19 -18.26
N ASN A 63 -12.29 -42.25 -17.79
CA ASN A 63 -11.73 -43.17 -16.82
C ASN A 63 -10.51 -43.86 -17.45
N GLY A 64 -9.33 -43.64 -16.90
CA GLY A 64 -8.09 -44.25 -17.38
C GLY A 64 -7.10 -44.44 -16.25
N HIS A 65 -6.98 -45.69 -15.78
CA HIS A 65 -5.88 -46.18 -14.96
C HIS A 65 -4.52 -45.73 -15.51
N PHE A 66 -3.74 -45.01 -14.70
CA PHE A 66 -2.30 -44.93 -14.87
C PHE A 66 -1.61 -45.48 -13.61
N ARG A 67 -1.25 -46.76 -13.71
CA ARG A 67 -0.13 -47.34 -12.95
C ARG A 67 1.14 -46.91 -13.66
N THR A 68 1.98 -46.10 -13.01
CA THR A 68 3.42 -46.11 -13.32
C THR A 68 4.21 -45.92 -12.03
N THR A 69 4.78 -47.01 -11.60
CA THR A 69 5.86 -47.10 -10.62
C THR A 69 7.13 -46.47 -11.21
N SER A 70 7.65 -45.44 -10.57
CA SER A 70 9.07 -45.05 -10.67
C SER A 70 9.60 -44.75 -9.28
N VAL A 71 10.12 -45.80 -8.65
CA VAL A 71 10.92 -45.72 -7.43
C VAL A 71 12.27 -45.13 -7.82
N LEU A 72 12.45 -43.83 -7.64
CA LEU A 72 13.76 -43.20 -7.67
C LEU A 72 14.46 -43.53 -6.35
N ARG A 73 15.43 -44.44 -6.42
CA ARG A 73 16.45 -44.63 -5.38
C ARG A 73 17.26 -43.34 -5.27
N LEU A 74 17.11 -42.66 -4.14
CA LEU A 74 18.04 -41.64 -3.68
C LEU A 74 19.26 -42.37 -3.09
N ASP A 75 20.37 -42.32 -3.82
CA ASP A 75 21.67 -42.74 -3.33
C ASP A 75 22.09 -41.82 -2.17
N ALA A 76 22.19 -42.43 -0.99
CA ALA A 76 22.69 -41.80 0.22
C ALA A 76 24.22 -41.72 0.17
N SER A 77 24.78 -40.65 -0.40
CA SER A 77 26.16 -40.25 -0.14
C SER A 77 26.23 -39.57 1.22
N ARG A 78 26.30 -40.41 2.26
CA ARG A 78 26.53 -40.03 3.65
C ARG A 78 27.99 -39.58 3.74
N ALA A 79 28.21 -38.27 3.62
CA ALA A 79 29.50 -37.67 3.96
C ALA A 79 29.71 -37.85 5.47
N ASP A 80 30.76 -38.57 5.83
CA ASP A 80 31.27 -38.66 7.19
C ASP A 80 31.73 -37.26 7.62
N VAL A 81 30.81 -36.52 8.26
CA VAL A 81 31.11 -35.27 8.96
C VAL A 81 31.62 -35.66 10.34
N ASP A 82 32.93 -35.53 10.49
CA ASP A 82 33.69 -35.72 11.72
C ASP A 82 33.06 -34.94 12.88
N PRO A 83 32.53 -35.59 13.94
CA PRO A 83 31.98 -34.92 15.10
C PRO A 83 33.11 -34.58 16.07
N GLN A 84 33.76 -33.43 15.86
CA GLN A 84 34.71 -32.81 16.79
C GLN A 84 34.16 -31.43 17.25
N PRO A 85 34.56 -30.92 18.43
CA PRO A 85 33.65 -30.73 19.56
C PRO A 85 32.96 -29.35 19.58
N ARG A 86 31.63 -29.36 19.71
CA ARG A 86 30.79 -28.16 19.96
C ARG A 86 30.83 -27.67 21.41
N GLU A 87 31.68 -28.25 22.25
CA GLU A 87 31.76 -27.89 23.66
C GLU A 87 32.37 -26.49 23.86
N SER A 88 33.32 -26.08 23.02
CA SER A 88 33.94 -24.74 23.09
C SER A 88 32.98 -23.62 22.70
N GLU A 89 32.07 -23.86 21.75
CA GLU A 89 31.05 -22.89 21.35
C GLU A 89 29.98 -22.74 22.44
N ALA A 90 29.59 -23.83 23.10
CA ALA A 90 28.63 -23.81 24.20
C ALA A 90 29.17 -23.05 25.43
N GLU A 91 30.45 -23.20 25.75
CA GLU A 91 31.11 -22.45 26.82
C GLU A 91 31.23 -20.95 26.48
N ALA A 92 31.56 -20.62 25.22
CA ALA A 92 31.61 -19.22 24.76
C ALA A 92 30.24 -18.52 24.86
N LEU A 93 29.17 -19.21 24.44
CA LEU A 93 27.80 -18.68 24.53
C LEU A 93 27.34 -18.49 25.99
N LYS A 94 27.76 -19.38 26.90
CA LYS A 94 27.44 -19.26 28.32
C LYS A 94 28.16 -18.06 28.96
N ALA A 95 29.43 -17.85 28.63
CA ALA A 95 30.19 -16.70 29.11
C ALA A 95 29.60 -15.37 28.60
N GLU A 96 29.16 -15.32 27.34
CA GLU A 96 28.50 -14.13 26.77
C GLU A 96 27.16 -13.83 27.46
N ALA A 97 26.37 -14.87 27.77
CA ALA A 97 25.10 -14.73 28.47
C ALA A 97 25.28 -14.18 29.91
N GLU A 98 26.31 -14.63 30.63
CA GLU A 98 26.63 -14.10 31.96
C GLU A 98 27.10 -12.64 31.91
N ALA A 99 27.89 -12.26 30.91
CA ALA A 99 28.32 -10.87 30.70
C ALA A 99 27.14 -9.93 30.40
N LEU A 100 26.18 -10.36 29.58
CA LEU A 100 24.97 -9.58 29.28
C LEU A 100 24.07 -9.43 30.52
N LYS A 101 23.97 -10.46 31.35
CA LYS A 101 23.20 -10.40 32.60
C LYS A 101 23.81 -9.39 33.58
N ALA A 102 25.12 -9.39 33.75
CA ALA A 102 25.83 -8.43 34.62
C ALA A 102 25.62 -6.98 34.14
N ARG A 103 25.67 -6.74 32.81
CA ARG A 103 25.43 -5.41 32.23
C ARG A 103 23.98 -4.93 32.45
N ALA A 104 23.01 -5.84 32.38
CA ALA A 104 21.61 -5.52 32.63
C ALA A 104 21.34 -5.16 34.10
N GLU A 105 21.99 -5.83 35.06
CA GLU A 105 21.90 -5.49 36.48
C GLU A 105 22.55 -4.13 36.79
N GLN A 106 23.68 -3.81 36.14
CA GLN A 106 24.32 -2.51 36.27
C GLN A 106 23.41 -1.37 35.80
N LEU A 107 22.78 -1.50 34.63
CA LEU A 107 21.83 -0.50 34.10
C LEU A 107 20.61 -0.32 35.02
N ARG A 108 20.12 -1.40 35.65
CA ARG A 108 19.02 -1.29 36.62
C ARG A 108 19.42 -0.47 37.84
N SER A 109 20.62 -0.68 38.37
CA SER A 109 21.13 0.08 39.52
C SER A 109 21.33 1.57 39.21
N GLU A 110 21.74 1.91 37.98
CA GLU A 110 21.93 3.29 37.53
C GLU A 110 20.58 4.05 37.44
N ILE A 111 19.54 3.38 36.92
CA ILE A 111 18.18 3.95 36.86
C ILE A 111 17.62 4.18 38.28
N GLU A 112 17.84 3.26 39.21
CA GLU A 112 17.38 3.39 40.60
C GLU A 112 18.09 4.55 41.32
N GLN A 113 19.38 4.74 41.08
CA GLN A 113 20.12 5.90 41.61
C GLN A 113 19.64 7.22 40.99
N GLY A 114 19.42 7.27 39.68
CA GLY A 114 18.94 8.47 38.99
C GLY A 114 17.54 8.92 39.44
N THR A 115 16.64 7.98 39.69
CA THR A 115 15.27 8.28 40.16
C THR A 115 15.21 8.76 41.61
N SER A 116 16.17 8.36 42.46
CA SER A 116 16.26 8.84 43.84
C SER A 116 16.65 10.33 43.94
N HIS A 117 17.44 10.85 42.99
CA HIS A 117 17.92 12.24 43.01
C HIS A 117 16.87 13.24 42.50
N GLN A 118 15.90 12.80 41.69
CA GLN A 118 14.82 13.68 41.23
C GLN A 118 13.72 13.92 42.29
N LYS A 119 13.58 13.04 43.30
CA LYS A 119 12.51 13.15 44.30
C LYS A 119 12.82 14.10 45.47
N LYS A 120 14.03 14.66 45.54
CA LYS A 120 14.48 15.49 46.68
C LYS A 120 14.51 17.01 46.40
N ASN A 121 14.11 17.46 45.22
CA ASN A 121 14.13 18.87 44.81
C ASN A 121 12.74 19.51 44.60
N GLY A 122 11.70 19.03 45.27
CA GLY A 122 10.39 19.70 45.27
C GLY A 122 9.72 19.58 46.62
N ILE A 123 9.14 20.69 47.10
CA ILE A 123 8.52 20.95 48.42
C ILE A 123 9.60 21.57 49.34
N ASP A 124 9.71 22.90 49.48
CA ASP A 124 8.74 23.83 50.08
C ASP A 124 8.77 25.25 49.47
N ASP A 125 7.62 25.88 49.19
CA ASP A 125 7.42 27.33 49.37
C ASP A 125 5.92 27.69 49.41
N GLU A 126 5.44 28.08 50.58
CA GLU A 126 4.13 28.68 50.80
C GLU A 126 4.26 30.22 50.69
N GLY A 127 3.79 30.80 49.58
CA GLY A 127 3.92 32.22 49.32
C GLY A 127 2.69 32.83 48.64
N SER A 128 1.82 33.43 49.45
CA SER A 128 0.75 34.36 49.11
C SER A 128 1.17 35.40 48.03
N GLY A 129 0.40 35.52 46.94
CA GLY A 129 0.71 36.47 45.87
C GLY A 129 -0.36 36.60 44.78
N THR A 130 -1.18 37.63 44.95
CA THR A 130 -2.21 38.17 44.05
C THR A 130 -1.78 38.33 42.58
N GLY A 131 -2.66 37.94 41.65
CA GLY A 131 -2.88 38.65 40.38
C GLY A 131 -1.89 38.40 39.24
N GLY A 132 -2.16 37.38 38.42
CA GLY A 132 -1.51 37.21 37.13
C GLY A 132 -2.18 36.09 36.35
N SER A 133 -3.15 36.43 35.51
CA SER A 133 -3.86 35.50 34.63
C SER A 133 -2.92 34.99 33.53
N THR A 134 -2.07 34.02 33.86
CA THR A 134 -1.44 33.13 32.88
C THR A 134 -2.41 31.98 32.67
N ALA A 135 -3.06 31.97 31.51
CA ALA A 135 -3.87 30.86 31.06
C ALA A 135 -3.04 29.58 31.17
N ALA A 136 -3.43 28.72 32.11
CA ALA A 136 -2.94 27.37 32.18
C ALA A 136 -3.21 26.72 30.82
N VAL A 137 -2.15 26.50 30.05
CA VAL A 137 -2.19 25.67 28.86
C VAL A 137 -2.55 24.28 29.36
N SER A 138 -3.84 23.94 29.26
CA SER A 138 -4.30 22.55 29.41
C SER A 138 -3.33 21.66 28.64
N PRO A 139 -2.81 20.57 29.23
CA PRO A 139 -2.08 19.59 28.46
C PRO A 139 -3.01 19.14 27.34
N GLN A 140 -2.66 19.54 26.12
CA GLN A 140 -3.39 19.23 24.90
C GLN A 140 -3.60 17.72 24.94
N ALA A 141 -4.85 17.29 25.17
CA ALA A 141 -5.18 15.88 25.40
C ALA A 141 -4.49 15.06 24.32
N ALA A 142 -3.51 14.25 24.72
CA ALA A 142 -2.65 13.54 23.78
C ALA A 142 -3.55 12.83 22.77
N ALA A 143 -3.46 13.25 21.51
CA ALA A 143 -4.33 12.76 20.46
C ALA A 143 -4.22 11.23 20.44
N SER A 144 -5.37 10.54 20.43
CA SER A 144 -5.42 9.08 20.39
C SER A 144 -4.52 8.56 19.28
N PRO A 145 -3.65 7.56 19.52
CA PRO A 145 -2.76 7.00 18.49
C PRO A 145 -3.52 6.37 17.32
N TRP A 146 -4.83 6.16 17.48
CA TRP A 146 -5.73 5.59 16.47
C TRP A 146 -6.45 6.64 15.63
N ALA A 147 -6.36 7.91 16.03
CA ALA A 147 -7.01 9.01 15.33
C ALA A 147 -6.05 9.64 14.32
N VAL A 148 -6.58 10.06 13.17
CA VAL A 148 -5.84 10.94 12.27
C VAL A 148 -5.57 12.24 13.02
N VAL A 149 -4.30 12.64 13.05
CA VAL A 149 -3.91 13.94 13.61
C VAL A 149 -4.48 15.02 12.69
N SER A 150 -5.63 15.57 13.09
CA SER A 150 -6.21 16.75 12.47
C SER A 150 -5.28 17.92 12.75
N GLY A 151 -4.31 18.15 11.87
CA GLY A 151 -3.72 19.49 11.78
C GLY A 151 -4.84 20.51 11.56
N ASP A 152 -4.67 21.73 12.06
CA ASP A 152 -5.70 22.78 12.12
C ASP A 152 -6.39 23.14 10.78
N SER A 153 -5.93 22.57 9.67
CA SER A 153 -6.54 22.66 8.35
C SER A 153 -7.66 21.62 8.17
N ASN A 154 -8.85 21.89 8.71
CA ASN A 154 -10.08 21.32 8.17
C ASN A 154 -10.48 22.14 6.94
N GLU A 155 -9.75 21.94 5.85
CA GLU A 155 -10.06 22.58 4.60
C GLU A 155 -11.42 22.11 4.08
N GLU A 156 -12.13 23.02 3.45
CA GLU A 156 -13.44 22.74 2.86
C GLU A 156 -13.30 21.63 1.81
N GLY A 157 -13.96 20.50 2.07
CA GLY A 157 -13.96 19.33 1.17
C GLY A 157 -13.25 18.10 1.71
N ASP A 158 -12.42 18.22 2.75
CA ASP A 158 -11.78 17.05 3.37
C ASP A 158 -12.81 16.10 3.98
N ARG A 159 -12.56 14.78 3.85
CA ARG A 159 -13.43 13.74 4.42
C ARG A 159 -12.64 12.69 5.17
N GLY A 160 -13.10 12.39 6.38
CA GLY A 160 -12.53 11.36 7.23
C GLY A 160 -13.36 10.08 7.20
N TYR A 161 -12.68 8.94 7.06
CA TYR A 161 -13.28 7.60 7.12
C TYR A 161 -12.51 6.69 8.08
N ARG A 162 -13.22 5.75 8.71
CA ARG A 162 -12.63 4.58 9.34
C ARG A 162 -12.78 3.40 8.39
N LEU A 163 -11.66 2.79 8.03
CA LEU A 163 -11.61 1.57 7.27
C LEU A 163 -11.63 0.39 8.23
N TYR A 164 -12.59 -0.53 8.04
CA TYR A 164 -12.57 -1.85 8.68
C TYR A 164 -12.09 -2.84 7.64
N VAL A 165 -10.87 -3.30 7.81
CA VAL A 165 -10.15 -4.12 6.85
C VAL A 165 -10.09 -5.55 7.36
N ASP A 166 -10.35 -6.50 6.47
CA ASP A 166 -10.32 -7.92 6.75
C ASP A 166 -9.48 -8.62 5.68
N ILE A 167 -8.26 -9.03 6.06
CA ILE A 167 -7.26 -9.64 5.17
C ILE A 167 -7.20 -11.15 5.42
N GLY A 168 -7.40 -11.90 4.35
CA GLY A 168 -7.37 -13.36 4.35
C GLY A 168 -7.45 -13.90 2.93
N ARG A 169 -7.61 -15.21 2.80
CA ARG A 169 -7.76 -15.87 1.50
C ARG A 169 -9.15 -15.60 0.94
N GLU A 170 -9.23 -14.75 -0.07
CA GLU A 170 -10.44 -14.54 -0.86
C GLU A 170 -10.57 -15.58 -1.97
N GLU A 171 -11.81 -15.89 -2.36
CA GLU A 171 -12.06 -16.72 -3.54
C GLU A 171 -11.49 -16.05 -4.79
N GLY A 172 -10.74 -16.80 -5.58
CA GLY A 172 -10.02 -16.23 -6.72
C GLY A 172 -8.81 -15.36 -6.32
N SER A 173 -8.39 -15.36 -5.05
CA SER A 173 -7.10 -14.79 -4.65
C SER A 173 -5.95 -15.55 -5.30
N TRP A 174 -5.01 -14.80 -5.88
CA TRP A 174 -3.80 -15.36 -6.51
C TRP A 174 -2.61 -15.41 -5.54
N MET A 175 -2.88 -15.30 -4.24
CA MET A 175 -1.87 -15.49 -3.19
C MET A 175 -1.38 -16.95 -3.17
N ASP A 176 -0.20 -17.17 -2.58
CA ASP A 176 0.39 -18.51 -2.43
C ASP A 176 -0.65 -19.48 -1.82
N PRO A 177 -0.81 -20.71 -2.34
CA PRO A 177 -1.71 -21.73 -1.79
C PRO A 177 -1.58 -21.95 -0.27
N ARG A 178 -0.39 -21.73 0.29
CA ARG A 178 -0.11 -21.89 1.73
C ARG A 178 -0.44 -20.64 2.55
N TRP A 179 -0.59 -19.48 1.92
CA TRP A 179 -0.96 -18.25 2.60
C TRP A 179 -2.45 -18.27 2.94
N ALA A 180 -2.77 -18.03 4.22
CA ALA A 180 -4.11 -18.09 4.76
C ALA A 180 -4.86 -19.41 4.49
N ALA A 181 -4.13 -20.53 4.36
CA ALA A 181 -4.67 -21.88 4.22
C ALA A 181 -5.39 -22.38 5.48
N SER A 182 -5.03 -21.85 6.66
CA SER A 182 -5.66 -22.16 7.94
C SER A 182 -7.08 -21.59 8.09
N GLY A 183 -7.50 -20.71 7.18
CA GLY A 183 -8.75 -19.97 7.28
C GLY A 183 -8.73 -18.81 8.29
N LYS A 184 -7.59 -18.56 8.95
CA LYS A 184 -7.39 -17.36 9.77
C LYS A 184 -7.43 -16.10 8.92
N ARG A 185 -7.69 -14.97 9.57
CA ARG A 185 -7.79 -13.64 8.96
C ARG A 185 -7.19 -12.59 9.88
N ILE A 186 -6.70 -11.50 9.30
CA ILE A 186 -6.19 -10.33 10.02
C ILE A 186 -7.21 -9.21 9.84
N GLU A 187 -7.90 -8.88 10.92
CA GLU A 187 -8.84 -7.78 10.98
C GLU A 187 -8.19 -6.57 11.65
N PHE A 188 -8.37 -5.39 11.05
CA PHE A 188 -7.91 -4.14 11.64
C PHE A 188 -8.78 -2.94 11.27
N ALA A 189 -8.74 -1.93 12.13
CA ALA A 189 -9.36 -0.63 11.88
C ALA A 189 -8.28 0.43 11.61
N LEU A 190 -8.49 1.28 10.61
CA LEU A 190 -7.59 2.37 10.27
C LEU A 190 -8.38 3.64 9.96
N ASP A 191 -8.10 4.72 10.69
CA ASP A 191 -8.66 6.03 10.37
C ASP A 191 -7.83 6.71 9.28
N ILE A 192 -8.54 7.27 8.30
CA ILE A 192 -7.96 7.98 7.16
C ILE A 192 -8.67 9.32 6.97
N LYS A 193 -7.95 10.29 6.38
CA LYS A 193 -8.47 11.57 5.93
C LYS A 193 -8.06 11.80 4.48
N LEU A 194 -9.05 11.90 3.61
CA LEU A 194 -8.90 12.23 2.19
C LEU A 194 -8.83 13.76 2.05
N LEU A 195 -7.71 14.28 1.55
CA LEU A 195 -7.47 15.71 1.43
C LEU A 195 -7.86 16.20 0.03
N ALA A 196 -9.05 16.80 -0.10
CA ALA A 196 -9.65 17.10 -1.40
C ALA A 196 -8.87 18.15 -2.22
N ASN A 197 -8.23 19.09 -1.53
CA ASN A 197 -7.53 20.22 -2.15
C ASN A 197 -6.01 20.08 -2.14
N SER A 198 -5.48 19.02 -1.51
CA SER A 198 -4.04 18.78 -1.41
C SER A 198 -3.62 17.73 -2.44
N LEU A 199 -2.87 18.16 -3.45
CA LEU A 199 -2.23 17.24 -4.38
C LEU A 199 -1.18 16.38 -3.66
N ALA A 200 -1.04 15.13 -4.09
CA ALA A 200 -0.01 14.24 -3.58
C ALA A 200 1.39 14.69 -4.04
N THR A 201 2.42 14.36 -3.26
CA THR A 201 3.80 14.57 -3.70
C THR A 201 4.08 13.77 -4.99
N PRO A 202 5.08 14.18 -5.80
CA PRO A 202 5.44 13.44 -7.01
C PRO A 202 5.81 11.97 -6.71
N GLU A 203 6.47 11.73 -5.59
CA GLU A 203 6.84 10.39 -5.13
C GLU A 203 5.60 9.54 -4.81
N ALA A 204 4.65 10.11 -4.07
CA ALA A 204 3.39 9.43 -3.75
C ALA A 204 2.57 9.14 -5.03
N SER A 205 2.55 10.09 -5.97
CA SER A 205 1.89 9.93 -7.26
C SER A 205 2.48 8.80 -8.10
N GLN A 206 3.80 8.58 -8.05
CA GLN A 206 4.46 7.49 -8.76
C GLN A 206 4.12 6.10 -8.21
N LYS A 207 3.86 6.01 -6.91
CA LYS A 207 3.49 4.77 -6.19
C LYS A 207 2.04 4.32 -6.45
N MET A 208 1.21 5.19 -7.01
CA MET A 208 -0.18 4.92 -7.35
C MET A 208 -0.30 3.86 -8.47
N VAL A 209 -1.31 2.99 -8.37
CA VAL A 209 -1.55 1.90 -9.33
C VAL A 209 -1.75 2.44 -10.75
N LYS A 210 -1.04 1.90 -11.74
CA LYS A 210 -1.14 2.33 -13.16
C LYS A 210 -1.91 1.35 -14.04
N ASP A 211 -2.60 0.37 -13.44
CA ASP A 211 -3.25 -0.73 -14.14
C ASP A 211 -4.44 -0.30 -15.03
N ASN A 212 -4.97 0.91 -14.82
CA ASN A 212 -6.09 1.48 -15.59
C ASN A 212 -5.63 2.46 -16.68
N THR A 213 -4.95 1.96 -17.71
CA THR A 213 -4.60 2.80 -18.89
C THR A 213 -5.81 3.17 -19.76
N VAL A 214 -6.97 2.53 -19.54
CA VAL A 214 -8.18 2.71 -20.33
C VAL A 214 -9.22 3.48 -19.52
N GLY A 215 -9.05 4.80 -19.40
CA GLY A 215 -10.02 5.67 -18.71
C GLY A 215 -9.48 7.07 -18.39
N SER A 216 -10.36 7.95 -17.93
CA SER A 216 -9.96 9.23 -17.33
C SER A 216 -9.76 9.02 -15.83
N SER A 217 -8.65 9.51 -15.29
CA SER A 217 -8.37 9.50 -13.85
C SER A 217 -8.24 10.93 -13.36
N SER A 218 -8.73 11.21 -12.15
CA SER A 218 -8.46 12.48 -11.48
C SER A 218 -6.95 12.64 -11.22
N PRO A 219 -6.48 13.86 -10.89
CA PRO A 219 -5.21 14.04 -10.22
C PRO A 219 -5.08 13.14 -8.97
N VAL A 220 -3.85 12.88 -8.57
CA VAL A 220 -3.57 12.13 -7.35
C VAL A 220 -3.52 13.11 -6.18
N PHE A 221 -4.33 12.84 -5.16
CA PHE A 221 -4.48 13.66 -3.96
C PHE A 221 -3.85 12.98 -2.75
N ALA A 222 -3.43 13.79 -1.78
CA ALA A 222 -2.82 13.31 -0.55
C ALA A 222 -3.86 12.62 0.35
N LEU A 223 -3.46 11.54 1.00
CA LEU A 223 -4.27 10.84 1.99
C LEU A 223 -3.47 10.80 3.29
N LYS A 224 -4.08 11.28 4.38
CA LYS A 224 -3.50 11.14 5.72
C LYS A 224 -4.05 9.94 6.45
N THR A 225 -3.22 9.27 7.22
CA THR A 225 -3.62 8.12 8.04
C THR A 225 -3.42 8.41 9.53
N ALA A 226 -4.08 7.64 10.38
CA ALA A 226 -3.63 7.49 11.76
C ALA A 226 -2.25 6.81 11.76
N PRO A 227 -1.35 7.15 12.70
CA PRO A 227 -0.01 6.58 12.73
C PRO A 227 -0.01 5.06 12.96
N PHE A 228 -1.09 4.53 13.52
CA PHE A 228 -1.26 3.09 13.74
C PHE A 228 -2.63 2.60 13.30
N ALA A 229 -2.65 1.49 12.57
CA ALA A 229 -3.82 0.65 12.42
C ALA A 229 -4.01 -0.19 13.69
N ARG A 230 -5.26 -0.32 14.12
CA ARG A 230 -5.67 -1.05 15.32
C ARG A 230 -5.95 -2.50 14.98
N LEU A 231 -5.09 -3.42 15.43
CA LEU A 231 -5.24 -4.86 15.21
C LEU A 231 -5.80 -5.50 16.48
N ARG A 232 -6.63 -6.55 16.33
CA ARG A 232 -7.21 -7.31 17.45
C ARG A 232 -7.80 -6.37 18.51
N ASP A 233 -8.71 -5.48 18.11
CA ASP A 233 -9.34 -4.49 19.00
C ASP A 233 -8.37 -3.55 19.75
N GLY A 234 -7.12 -3.45 19.33
CA GLY A 234 -6.10 -2.56 19.89
C GLY A 234 -5.14 -3.21 20.87
N PHE A 235 -5.19 -4.53 21.03
CA PHE A 235 -4.11 -5.29 21.67
C PHE A 235 -2.81 -5.25 20.87
N ASP A 236 -2.90 -4.95 19.57
CA ASP A 236 -1.76 -4.86 18.68
C ASP A 236 -1.91 -3.68 17.71
N ARG A 237 -0.80 -3.29 17.10
CA ARG A 237 -0.72 -2.14 16.22
C ARG A 237 0.20 -2.38 15.04
N MET A 238 -0.22 -1.90 13.88
CA MET A 238 0.59 -1.87 12.66
C MET A 238 0.84 -0.42 12.31
N GLU A 239 2.11 -0.05 12.23
CA GLU A 239 2.50 1.30 11.85
C GLU A 239 2.07 1.57 10.40
N CYS A 240 1.41 2.71 10.24
CA CYS A 240 0.84 3.17 9.01
C CYS A 240 1.42 4.54 8.70
N ASN A 241 1.88 4.67 7.47
CA ASN A 241 2.34 5.92 6.90
C ASN A 241 1.22 6.52 6.04
N ASP A 242 1.37 7.79 5.69
CA ASP A 242 0.45 8.47 4.80
C ASP A 242 0.39 7.79 3.42
N GLY A 243 -0.65 8.12 2.67
CA GLY A 243 -0.95 7.51 1.40
C GLY A 243 -1.28 8.53 0.32
N ALA A 244 -1.87 8.03 -0.75
CA ALA A 244 -2.50 8.87 -1.74
C ALA A 244 -3.75 8.20 -2.30
N TYR A 245 -4.59 9.00 -2.94
CA TYR A 245 -5.79 8.51 -3.61
C TYR A 245 -6.04 9.22 -4.94
N ARG A 246 -6.84 8.59 -5.79
CA ARG A 246 -7.43 9.20 -6.98
C ARG A 246 -8.79 8.58 -7.27
N ILE A 247 -9.56 9.24 -8.11
CA ILE A 247 -10.86 8.76 -8.59
C ILE A 247 -10.71 8.41 -10.07
N ASP A 248 -10.92 7.14 -10.38
CA ASP A 248 -10.98 6.65 -11.75
C ASP A 248 -12.42 6.79 -12.25
N SER A 249 -12.60 7.52 -13.36
CA SER A 249 -13.89 7.65 -14.01
C SER A 249 -14.14 6.45 -14.92
N GLY A 250 -15.07 5.59 -14.51
CA GLY A 250 -15.48 4.43 -15.30
C GLY A 250 -16.48 4.78 -16.40
N LYS A 251 -16.76 3.78 -17.24
CA LYS A 251 -17.87 3.86 -18.21
C LYS A 251 -19.20 3.90 -17.43
N ASN A 252 -20.19 4.61 -17.95
CA ASN A 252 -21.53 4.78 -17.34
C ASN A 252 -21.58 5.61 -16.05
N GLY A 253 -20.58 6.46 -15.80
CA GLY A 253 -20.55 7.33 -14.62
C GLY A 253 -20.31 6.60 -13.30
N MET A 254 -19.92 5.31 -13.36
CA MET A 254 -19.47 4.58 -12.18
C MET A 254 -18.03 4.94 -11.90
N ASN A 255 -17.80 5.70 -10.83
CA ASN A 255 -16.47 6.10 -10.42
C ASN A 255 -15.91 5.10 -9.41
N THR A 256 -14.59 4.95 -9.41
CA THR A 256 -13.89 4.06 -8.46
C THR A 256 -12.83 4.87 -7.74
N LEU A 257 -12.96 4.97 -6.42
CA LEU A 257 -11.90 5.45 -5.55
C LEU A 257 -10.81 4.39 -5.51
N ARG A 258 -9.60 4.79 -5.89
CA ARG A 258 -8.37 4.00 -5.69
C ARG A 258 -7.47 4.74 -4.75
N MET A 259 -7.05 4.08 -3.69
CA MET A 259 -6.10 4.64 -2.74
C MET A 259 -5.07 3.60 -2.34
N TYR A 260 -3.94 4.06 -1.83
CA TYR A 260 -2.98 3.19 -1.18
C TYR A 260 -2.56 3.78 0.17
N VAL A 261 -2.15 2.89 1.07
CA VAL A 261 -1.56 3.23 2.37
C VAL A 261 -0.24 2.48 2.48
N GLU A 262 0.81 3.17 2.93
CA GLU A 262 2.09 2.53 3.25
C GLU A 262 2.03 1.95 4.67
N VAL A 263 2.42 0.68 4.82
CA VAL A 263 2.34 -0.06 6.08
C VAL A 263 3.65 -0.79 6.35
N GLU A 264 4.03 -0.87 7.61
CA GLU A 264 5.18 -1.69 8.05
C GLU A 264 4.86 -3.20 8.04
N GLY A 265 3.58 -3.55 7.87
CA GLY A 265 3.12 -4.93 7.87
C GLY A 265 3.05 -5.56 9.26
N THR A 266 2.70 -6.85 9.30
CA THR A 266 2.57 -7.64 10.54
C THR A 266 3.72 -8.61 10.76
N VAL A 267 4.61 -8.75 9.78
CA VAL A 267 5.79 -9.62 9.88
C VAL A 267 6.89 -8.89 10.63
N ARG A 268 6.91 -9.01 11.96
CA ARG A 268 8.09 -8.69 12.75
C ARG A 268 8.90 -9.95 13.02
N ALA A 269 10.23 -9.82 13.09
CA ALA A 269 11.14 -10.96 13.28
C ALA A 269 10.83 -11.79 14.54
N ASP A 270 10.18 -11.17 15.52
CA ASP A 270 9.76 -11.73 16.81
C ASP A 270 8.26 -12.14 16.88
N GLN A 271 7.45 -11.87 15.86
CA GLN A 271 5.97 -11.99 15.95
C GLN A 271 5.29 -12.66 14.75
N SER A 272 6.05 -13.32 13.86
CA SER A 272 5.51 -13.97 12.66
C SER A 272 4.43 -15.03 12.93
N TYR A 273 4.36 -15.59 14.15
CA TYR A 273 3.41 -16.62 14.56
C TYR A 273 2.05 -16.09 15.04
N VAL A 274 1.93 -14.78 15.34
CA VAL A 274 0.74 -14.22 16.00
C VAL A 274 -0.53 -14.37 15.13
N TYR A 275 -0.37 -14.25 13.81
CA TYR A 275 -1.48 -14.27 12.85
C TYR A 275 -1.56 -15.60 12.07
N GLY A 276 -0.87 -16.64 12.54
CA GLY A 276 -0.84 -17.96 11.90
C GLY A 276 -0.09 -17.95 10.57
N ASP A 277 -0.78 -18.35 9.51
CA ASP A 277 -0.25 -18.38 8.13
C ASP A 277 -0.72 -17.18 7.28
N VAL A 278 -1.31 -16.18 7.93
CA VAL A 278 -1.64 -14.89 7.33
C VAL A 278 -0.62 -13.87 7.79
N SER A 279 -0.14 -13.09 6.85
CA SER A 279 0.77 -11.99 7.14
C SER A 279 0.57 -10.86 6.14
N ILE A 280 0.65 -9.63 6.64
CA ILE A 280 0.71 -8.42 5.81
C ILE A 280 2.18 -8.08 5.64
N PRO A 281 2.74 -8.12 4.41
CA PRO A 281 4.11 -7.70 4.20
C PRO A 281 4.24 -6.18 4.36
N ALA A 282 5.43 -5.72 4.79
CA ALA A 282 5.78 -4.31 4.70
C ALA A 282 5.66 -3.83 3.24
N GLY A 283 5.16 -2.62 3.04
CA GLY A 283 4.97 -2.05 1.72
C GLY A 283 3.67 -1.28 1.60
N ARG A 284 2.84 -1.62 0.60
CA ARG A 284 1.64 -0.87 0.24
C ARG A 284 0.41 -1.76 0.20
N LEU A 285 -0.63 -1.33 0.90
CA LEU A 285 -1.97 -1.84 0.74
C LEU A 285 -2.73 -0.94 -0.23
N TYR A 286 -3.31 -1.55 -1.25
CA TYR A 286 -4.10 -0.87 -2.27
C TYR A 286 -5.58 -1.17 -2.06
N PHE A 287 -6.38 -0.12 -2.01
CA PHE A 287 -7.80 -0.19 -1.76
C PHE A 287 -8.57 0.30 -2.99
N SER A 288 -9.62 -0.43 -3.34
CA SER A 288 -10.50 -0.08 -4.45
C SER A 288 -11.94 -0.15 -3.99
N LEU A 289 -12.68 0.96 -4.12
CA LEU A 289 -14.07 1.06 -3.70
C LEU A 289 -14.87 1.89 -4.71
N PRO A 290 -16.07 1.46 -5.12
CA PRO A 290 -16.95 2.30 -5.93
C PRO A 290 -17.29 3.59 -5.18
N CYS A 291 -17.30 4.72 -5.88
CA CYS A 291 -17.81 5.98 -5.37
C CYS A 291 -18.93 6.50 -6.28
N PHE A 292 -19.96 7.08 -5.68
CA PHE A 292 -21.13 7.58 -6.40
C PHE A 292 -21.02 9.09 -6.56
N GLY A 293 -21.24 9.58 -7.79
CA GLY A 293 -21.07 10.99 -8.11
C GLY A 293 -19.61 11.40 -8.31
N THR A 294 -19.33 12.70 -8.23
CA THR A 294 -18.06 13.29 -8.68
C THR A 294 -16.99 13.40 -7.59
N GLY A 295 -17.24 12.90 -6.38
CA GLY A 295 -16.41 13.25 -5.22
C GLY A 295 -16.24 12.14 -4.20
N ILE A 296 -15.44 12.47 -3.18
CA ILE A 296 -15.14 11.61 -2.03
C ILE A 296 -16.26 11.57 -1.00
N ASP A 297 -17.31 12.37 -1.14
CA ASP A 297 -18.42 12.47 -0.17
C ASP A 297 -19.23 11.17 -0.05
N ASN A 298 -19.42 10.48 -1.18
CA ASN A 298 -20.35 9.36 -1.29
C ASN A 298 -19.58 8.07 -1.65
N LEU A 299 -18.75 7.61 -0.71
CA LEU A 299 -18.15 6.29 -0.80
C LEU A 299 -19.23 5.21 -0.68
N SER A 300 -19.07 4.13 -1.45
CA SER A 300 -19.96 2.98 -1.35
C SER A 300 -19.94 2.39 0.06
N ILE A 301 -21.13 2.08 0.58
CA ILE A 301 -21.31 1.35 1.85
C ILE A 301 -20.94 -0.13 1.68
N LYS A 302 -20.99 -0.65 0.45
CA LYS A 302 -20.58 -2.02 0.13
C LYS A 302 -19.09 -2.23 0.33
N GLU A 303 -18.71 -3.49 0.49
CA GLU A 303 -17.32 -3.92 0.59
C GLU A 303 -16.51 -3.50 -0.64
N GLY A 304 -15.35 -2.91 -0.37
CA GLY A 304 -14.28 -2.70 -1.34
C GLY A 304 -13.24 -3.80 -1.24
N VAL A 305 -12.31 -3.78 -2.18
CA VAL A 305 -11.26 -4.81 -2.29
C VAL A 305 -9.93 -4.26 -1.80
N VAL A 306 -9.20 -5.08 -1.05
CA VAL A 306 -7.82 -4.83 -0.64
C VAL A 306 -6.88 -5.71 -1.45
N SER A 307 -5.81 -5.12 -1.97
CA SER A 307 -4.80 -5.82 -2.74
C SER A 307 -3.39 -5.41 -2.35
N VAL A 308 -2.45 -6.32 -2.57
CA VAL A 308 -1.02 -6.11 -2.43
C VAL A 308 -0.35 -6.25 -3.79
N ARG A 309 0.76 -5.55 -4.00
CA ARG A 309 1.59 -5.71 -5.21
C ARG A 309 2.71 -6.69 -4.90
N GLN A 310 2.79 -7.76 -5.67
CA GLN A 310 3.83 -8.79 -5.52
C GLN A 310 4.44 -9.13 -6.87
N MET A 311 5.72 -9.48 -6.87
CA MET A 311 6.37 -9.99 -8.07
C MET A 311 5.86 -11.40 -8.37
N GLY A 312 5.01 -11.51 -9.37
CA GLY A 312 4.53 -12.77 -9.91
C GLY A 312 5.44 -13.31 -11.00
N TRP A 313 5.41 -14.63 -11.17
CA TRP A 313 5.98 -15.30 -12.34
C TRP A 313 4.85 -15.58 -13.33
N HIS A 314 4.71 -14.74 -14.34
CA HIS A 314 3.70 -14.91 -15.39
C HIS A 314 4.40 -15.26 -16.70
N THR A 315 4.07 -16.43 -17.27
CA THR A 315 4.53 -16.89 -18.58
C THR A 315 6.04 -16.76 -18.86
N GLY A 316 6.88 -16.95 -17.83
CA GLY A 316 8.35 -16.90 -17.96
C GLY A 316 8.98 -15.52 -17.70
N TRP A 317 8.18 -14.50 -17.38
CA TRP A 317 8.65 -13.15 -17.07
C TRP A 317 8.25 -12.73 -15.65
N ARG A 318 9.13 -11.99 -14.97
CA ARG A 318 8.82 -11.36 -13.69
C ARG A 318 8.05 -10.07 -13.92
N ARG A 319 6.82 -9.99 -13.41
CA ARG A 319 6.00 -8.78 -13.43
C ARG A 319 5.42 -8.52 -12.05
N GLU A 320 5.28 -7.24 -11.72
CA GLU A 320 4.56 -6.85 -10.52
C GLU A 320 3.06 -6.95 -10.79
N GLU A 321 2.37 -7.73 -9.98
CA GLU A 321 0.94 -8.01 -10.13
C GLU A 321 0.17 -7.59 -8.88
N SER A 322 -1.03 -7.06 -9.09
CA SER A 322 -1.98 -6.76 -8.03
C SER A 322 -2.69 -8.04 -7.60
N ARG A 323 -2.54 -8.45 -6.34
CA ARG A 323 -3.16 -9.66 -5.76
C ARG A 323 -4.16 -9.28 -4.71
N ILE A 324 -5.40 -9.72 -4.88
CA ILE A 324 -6.47 -9.51 -3.90
C ILE A 324 -6.18 -10.34 -2.66
N CYS A 325 -6.15 -9.68 -1.51
CA CYS A 325 -5.81 -10.28 -0.22
C CYS A 325 -6.88 -10.03 0.85
N GLY A 326 -7.99 -9.40 0.51
CA GLY A 326 -9.06 -9.16 1.47
C GLY A 326 -10.10 -8.17 0.98
N VAL A 327 -10.98 -7.82 1.90
CA VAL A 327 -12.06 -6.86 1.70
C VAL A 327 -12.00 -5.77 2.77
N PHE A 328 -12.67 -4.66 2.52
CA PHE A 328 -12.81 -3.61 3.53
C PHE A 328 -14.15 -2.89 3.41
N THR A 329 -14.58 -2.28 4.51
CA THR A 329 -15.70 -1.33 4.52
C THR A 329 -15.22 0.03 4.99
N ALA A 330 -15.69 1.09 4.33
CA ALA A 330 -15.42 2.46 4.73
C ALA A 330 -16.66 3.06 5.41
N LYS A 331 -16.50 3.58 6.62
CA LYS A 331 -17.55 4.34 7.33
C LYS A 331 -17.07 5.74 7.61
N SER A 332 -17.95 6.73 7.54
CA SER A 332 -17.57 8.08 7.95
C SER A 332 -17.09 8.08 9.40
N LEU A 333 -16.13 8.94 9.77
CA LEU A 333 -15.64 8.98 11.16
C LEU A 333 -16.77 9.24 12.17
N GLN A 334 -17.81 9.97 11.79
CA GLN A 334 -18.97 10.22 12.65
C GLN A 334 -19.78 8.95 12.92
N GLU A 335 -20.03 8.14 11.89
CA GLU A 335 -20.71 6.85 12.04
C GLU A 335 -19.83 5.82 12.73
N ALA A 336 -18.54 5.82 12.42
CA ALA A 336 -17.56 4.95 13.04
C ALA A 336 -17.51 5.16 14.55
N LYS A 337 -17.43 6.42 15.02
CA LYS A 337 -17.44 6.77 16.45
C LYS A 337 -18.69 6.31 17.19
N LYS A 338 -19.84 6.24 16.52
CA LYS A 338 -21.07 5.70 17.11
C LYS A 338 -21.01 4.19 17.30
N ARG A 339 -20.37 3.48 16.38
CA ARG A 339 -20.20 2.00 16.43
C ARG A 339 -19.06 1.59 17.36
N ASP A 340 -17.99 2.37 17.34
CA ASP A 340 -16.72 2.08 17.97
C ASP A 340 -16.12 3.41 18.47
N PRO A 341 -16.28 3.72 19.77
CA PRO A 341 -15.96 5.03 20.32
C PRO A 341 -14.46 5.31 20.46
N TYR A 342 -13.61 4.30 20.23
CA TYR A 342 -12.16 4.37 20.45
C TYR A 342 -11.39 4.91 19.24
#